data_AF-A0A959Q0D0-F1
#
_entry.id   AF-A0A959Q0D0-F1
#
_cell.length_a   1.000
_cell.length_b   1.000
_cell.length_c   1.000
_cell.angle_alpha   90.00
_cell.angle_beta   90.00
_cell.angle_gamma   90.00
#
_symmetry.space_group_name_H-M   'P 1'
#
loop_
_entity.id
_entity.type
_entity.pdbx_description
1 polymer ?
#
loop_
_entity_poly.entity_id
_entity_poly.type
_entity_poly.pdbx_seq_one_letter_code
_entity_poly.pdbx_strand_id
1 'polypeptide(L)'
;MRSILVFSFAFSFFALFSQAEKVDISLDEVIRIAQGEAPRALIAQTRFSNNYWRYQSFLANYKPQLVLISTIPNLNRSIDNVILPDGTEKFINRSLMNSSAGIEMRQRVAQTGGFIYASSNLNRIDLFGSNSGKSYLSAPLRFGFIQPIFQFNSDRWDREIQNLDFQSAKKQFAEEKEQIAYDAVNLFFELYVAQLNLEEAQRQKIYVDSLYEISLGRFDVGRIAETDLLQIELRTKNADTEVATELLNYQTANERLRTFIGMKDNIEFNLL
;
A
#
# COMPACT_ATOMS: atom_id res chain seq x y z
N MET A 1 14.53 -24.58 62.02
CA MET A 1 14.86 -23.28 61.37
C MET A 1 14.54 -23.41 59.88
N ARG A 2 13.44 -22.80 59.42
CA ARG A 2 13.12 -22.61 58.00
C ARG A 2 12.57 -21.18 57.89
N SER A 3 13.42 -20.27 57.46
CA SER A 3 13.09 -18.85 57.29
C SER A 3 12.34 -18.67 55.97
N ILE A 4 11.21 -17.99 56.08
CA ILE A 4 10.38 -17.51 54.98
C ILE A 4 10.93 -16.13 54.58
N LEU A 5 11.32 -15.97 53.32
CA LEU A 5 11.67 -14.67 52.74
C LEU A 5 10.56 -14.30 51.74
N VAL A 6 9.62 -13.48 52.20
CA VAL A 6 8.63 -12.80 51.35
C VAL A 6 9.31 -11.56 50.76
N PHE A 7 9.62 -11.60 49.47
CA PHE A 7 10.07 -10.44 48.71
C PHE A 7 8.83 -9.68 48.24
N SER A 8 8.46 -8.61 48.95
CA SER A 8 7.42 -7.68 48.52
C SER A 8 7.98 -6.81 47.39
N PHE A 9 7.56 -7.07 46.15
CA PHE A 9 7.87 -6.24 45.01
C PHE A 9 6.82 -5.13 44.93
N ALA A 10 7.12 -3.97 45.52
CA ALA A 10 6.33 -2.77 45.35
C ALA A 10 6.51 -2.26 43.91
N PHE A 11 5.58 -2.65 43.03
CA PHE A 11 5.47 -2.12 41.67
C PHE A 11 4.89 -0.70 41.77
N SER A 12 5.75 0.30 41.97
CA SER A 12 5.38 1.71 41.78
C SER A 12 5.01 1.91 40.32
N PHE A 13 3.70 1.90 40.06
CA PHE A 13 3.11 2.32 38.80
C PHE A 13 3.34 3.83 38.67
N PHE A 14 4.49 4.23 38.13
CA PHE A 14 4.66 5.58 37.59
C PHE A 14 3.71 5.68 36.41
N ALA A 15 2.56 6.32 36.62
CA ALA A 15 1.75 6.85 35.53
C ALA A 15 2.61 7.90 34.82
N LEU A 16 3.34 7.48 33.77
CA LEU A 16 3.88 8.37 32.77
C LEU A 16 2.68 9.02 32.07
N PHE A 17 2.21 10.13 32.63
CA PHE A 17 1.44 11.09 31.87
C PHE A 17 2.36 11.60 30.77
N SER A 18 2.20 11.03 29.57
CA SER A 18 2.78 11.60 28.36
C SER A 18 2.18 12.99 28.21
N GLN A 19 2.95 14.03 28.54
CA GLN A 19 2.54 15.40 28.27
C GLN A 19 2.50 15.56 26.76
N ALA A 20 1.44 16.20 26.27
CA ALA A 20 1.37 16.51 24.85
C ALA A 20 2.55 17.41 24.49
N GLU A 21 3.41 16.93 23.59
CA GLU A 21 4.53 17.72 23.12
C GLU A 21 3.97 18.84 22.25
N LYS A 22 4.32 20.09 22.58
CA LYS A 22 3.90 21.25 21.81
C LYS A 22 4.88 21.44 20.66
N VAL A 23 4.40 21.28 19.44
CA VAL A 23 5.21 21.42 18.23
C VAL A 23 4.71 22.63 17.46
N ASP A 24 5.60 23.60 17.29
CA ASP A 24 5.36 24.71 16.38
C ASP A 24 5.53 24.21 14.94
N ILE A 25 4.46 24.29 14.13
CA ILE A 25 4.48 23.78 12.76
C ILE A 25 3.96 24.82 11.77
N SER A 26 4.70 24.97 10.66
CA SER A 26 4.32 25.86 9.56
C SER A 26 3.48 25.12 8.50
N LEU A 27 2.74 25.88 7.70
CA LEU A 27 1.93 25.32 6.60
C LEU A 27 2.77 24.49 5.62
N ASP A 28 3.93 25.01 5.22
CA ASP A 28 4.84 24.31 4.29
C ASP A 28 5.31 22.97 4.87
N GLU A 29 5.56 22.92 6.17
CA GLU A 29 5.95 21.71 6.86
C GLU A 29 4.81 20.69 6.95
N VAL A 30 3.59 21.14 7.24
CA VAL A 30 2.39 20.29 7.19
C VAL A 30 2.20 19.70 5.80
N ILE A 31 2.33 20.49 4.74
CA ILE A 31 2.21 19.99 3.35
C ILE A 31 3.31 18.97 3.05
N ARG A 32 4.55 19.26 3.44
CA ARG A 32 5.69 18.35 3.21
C ARG A 32 5.47 17.00 3.89
N ILE A 33 5.04 17.01 5.16
CA ILE A 33 4.76 15.78 5.91
C ILE A 33 3.55 15.07 5.31
N ALA A 34 2.49 15.81 4.97
CA ALA A 34 1.29 15.26 4.35
C ALA A 34 1.60 14.56 3.02
N GLN A 35 2.46 15.12 2.18
CA GLN A 35 2.81 14.53 0.89
C GLN A 35 3.83 13.38 0.98
N GLY A 36 4.53 13.23 2.11
CA GLY A 36 5.58 12.23 2.30
C GLY A 36 5.15 11.05 3.16
N GLU A 37 4.66 11.33 4.37
CA GLU A 37 4.49 10.36 5.44
C GLU A 37 3.01 10.07 5.76
N ALA A 38 2.08 10.90 5.28
CA ALA A 38 0.68 10.67 5.54
C ALA A 38 0.23 9.29 5.02
N PRO A 39 -0.68 8.60 5.74
CA PRO A 39 -1.23 7.32 5.30
C PRO A 39 -1.81 7.38 3.88
N ARG A 40 -2.46 8.50 3.52
CA ARG A 40 -2.99 8.71 2.17
C ARG A 40 -1.89 8.81 1.10
N ALA A 41 -0.78 9.50 1.39
CA ALA A 41 0.35 9.61 0.48
C ALA A 41 1.03 8.24 0.27
N LEU A 42 1.19 7.46 1.34
CA LEU A 42 1.74 6.10 1.26
C LEU A 42 0.85 5.16 0.43
N ILE A 43 -0.48 5.27 0.56
CA ILE A 43 -1.43 4.52 -0.26
C ILE A 43 -1.30 4.92 -1.73
N ALA A 44 -1.24 6.22 -2.03
CA ALA A 44 -1.06 6.72 -3.40
C ALA A 44 0.27 6.24 -4.01
N GLN A 45 1.37 6.30 -3.24
CA GLN A 45 2.68 5.79 -3.67
C GLN A 45 2.66 4.28 -3.92
N THR A 46 2.00 3.52 -3.05
CA THR A 46 1.84 2.06 -3.21
C THR A 46 1.03 1.73 -4.46
N ARG A 47 -0.07 2.46 -4.69
CA ARG A 47 -0.90 2.32 -5.90
C ARG A 47 -0.09 2.60 -7.16
N PHE A 48 0.69 3.70 -7.18
CA PHE A 48 1.55 4.03 -8.29
C PHE A 48 2.63 2.96 -8.53
N SER A 49 3.26 2.45 -7.46
CA SER A 49 4.24 1.37 -7.53
C SER A 49 3.64 0.08 -8.10
N ASN A 50 2.42 -0.27 -7.68
CA ASN A 50 1.70 -1.42 -8.24
C ASN A 50 1.42 -1.26 -9.74
N ASN A 51 1.00 -0.06 -10.17
CA ASN A 51 0.81 0.25 -11.59
C ASN A 51 2.12 0.17 -12.38
N TYR A 52 3.23 0.66 -11.82
CA TYR A 52 4.55 0.52 -12.42
C TYR A 52 4.95 -0.96 -12.59
N TRP A 53 4.82 -1.78 -11.55
CA TRP A 53 5.15 -3.21 -11.64
C TRP A 53 4.24 -3.97 -12.59
N ARG A 54 2.96 -3.61 -12.66
CA ARG A 54 2.02 -4.13 -13.66
C ARG A 54 2.49 -3.79 -15.08
N TYR A 55 2.91 -2.56 -15.31
CA TYR A 55 3.48 -2.12 -16.60
C TYR A 55 4.76 -2.89 -16.95
N GLN A 56 5.67 -3.07 -15.98
CA GLN A 56 6.90 -3.86 -16.20
C GLN A 56 6.61 -5.33 -16.49
N SER A 57 5.65 -5.93 -15.77
CA SER A 57 5.18 -7.30 -16.02
C SER A 57 4.61 -7.44 -17.43
N PHE A 58 3.81 -6.46 -17.87
CA PHE A 58 3.32 -6.42 -19.24
C PHE A 58 4.45 -6.36 -20.28
N LEU A 59 5.45 -5.48 -20.08
CA LEU A 59 6.62 -5.41 -20.96
C LEU A 59 7.43 -6.71 -20.97
N ALA A 60 7.49 -7.43 -19.85
CA ALA A 60 8.17 -8.71 -19.76
C ALA A 60 7.54 -9.80 -20.65
N ASN A 61 6.23 -9.73 -20.91
CA ASN A 61 5.55 -10.67 -21.82
C ASN A 61 6.02 -10.57 -23.29
N TYR A 62 6.63 -9.44 -23.67
CA TYR A 62 7.21 -9.23 -25.01
C TYR A 62 8.73 -9.47 -25.07
N LYS A 63 9.34 -9.86 -23.95
CA LYS A 63 10.74 -10.30 -23.91
C LYS A 63 10.81 -11.80 -24.25
N PRO A 64 11.99 -12.30 -24.68
CA PRO A 64 12.20 -13.73 -24.84
C PRO A 64 11.97 -14.48 -23.54
N GLN A 65 11.06 -15.45 -23.56
CA GLN A 65 10.82 -16.38 -22.46
C GLN A 65 11.55 -17.68 -22.76
N LEU A 66 12.29 -18.19 -21.77
CA LEU A 66 13.04 -19.44 -21.87
C LEU A 66 12.41 -20.48 -20.95
N VAL A 67 12.06 -21.64 -21.49
CA VAL A 67 11.47 -22.75 -20.74
C VAL A 67 12.31 -23.98 -20.95
N LEU A 68 12.72 -24.61 -19.85
CA LEU A 68 13.32 -25.95 -19.86
C LEU A 68 12.21 -26.97 -19.60
N ILE A 69 11.99 -27.86 -20.57
CA ILE A 69 11.05 -28.97 -20.48
C ILE A 69 11.88 -30.24 -20.41
N SER A 70 11.91 -30.89 -19.25
CA SER A 70 12.61 -32.16 -19.08
C SER A 70 11.68 -33.22 -18.50
N THR A 71 11.72 -34.41 -19.06
CA THR A 71 11.02 -35.59 -18.55
C THR A 71 12.01 -36.72 -18.40
N ILE A 72 12.56 -36.89 -17.20
CA ILE A 72 13.65 -37.83 -16.89
C ILE A 72 13.46 -38.38 -15.46
N PRO A 73 13.37 -39.71 -15.23
CA PRO A 73 13.13 -40.79 -16.21
C PRO A 73 11.62 -41.05 -16.46
N ASN A 74 11.25 -41.37 -17.70
CA ASN A 74 9.93 -41.92 -18.03
C ASN A 74 10.03 -43.40 -18.40
N LEU A 75 9.77 -44.29 -17.44
CA LEU A 75 9.78 -45.74 -17.65
C LEU A 75 8.41 -46.22 -18.14
N ASN A 76 8.40 -46.83 -19.32
CA ASN A 76 7.24 -47.49 -19.89
C ASN A 76 7.49 -49.00 -20.01
N ARG A 77 6.58 -49.80 -19.45
CA ARG A 77 6.59 -51.26 -19.54
C ARG A 77 5.26 -51.71 -20.13
N SER A 78 5.31 -52.31 -21.31
CA SER A 78 4.13 -52.85 -21.99
C SER A 78 4.47 -54.20 -22.62
N ILE A 79 3.43 -54.99 -22.89
CA ILE A 79 3.54 -56.19 -23.72
C ILE A 79 2.91 -55.83 -25.05
N ASP A 80 3.74 -55.72 -26.09
CA ASP A 80 3.29 -55.30 -27.41
C ASP A 80 3.31 -56.50 -28.36
N ASN A 81 2.30 -56.59 -29.22
CA ASN A 81 2.28 -57.54 -30.33
C ASN A 81 3.12 -56.96 -31.48
N VAL A 82 4.15 -57.67 -31.92
CA VAL A 82 4.99 -57.27 -33.07
C VAL A 82 4.91 -58.35 -34.14
N ILE A 83 4.66 -57.92 -35.37
CA ILE A 83 4.69 -58.77 -36.56
C ILE A 83 6.15 -58.97 -36.96
N LEU A 84 6.59 -60.23 -37.02
CA LEU A 84 7.94 -60.59 -37.43
C LEU A 84 8.08 -60.55 -38.96
N PRO A 85 9.31 -60.51 -39.50
CA PRO A 85 9.54 -60.51 -40.95
C PRO A 85 8.98 -61.73 -41.70
N ASP A 86 8.65 -62.81 -40.99
CA ASP A 86 8.02 -64.03 -41.50
C ASP A 86 6.48 -63.98 -41.51
N GLY A 87 5.88 -62.87 -41.08
CA GLY A 87 4.43 -62.67 -41.02
C GLY A 87 3.76 -63.25 -39.78
N THR A 88 4.51 -63.84 -38.84
CA THR A 88 3.97 -64.34 -37.57
C THR A 88 3.86 -63.22 -36.54
N GLU A 89 2.94 -63.38 -35.59
CA GLU A 89 2.73 -62.43 -34.48
C GLU A 89 3.34 -62.95 -33.19
N LYS A 90 4.08 -62.09 -32.48
CA LYS A 90 4.68 -62.43 -31.19
C LYS A 90 4.49 -61.32 -30.18
N PHE A 91 3.98 -61.68 -29.00
CA PHE A 91 3.98 -60.81 -27.84
C PHE A 91 5.39 -60.70 -27.27
N ILE A 92 5.94 -59.48 -27.28
CA ILE A 92 7.24 -59.17 -26.68
C ILE A 92 7.05 -58.19 -25.53
N ASN A 93 7.69 -58.50 -24.39
CA ASN A 93 7.74 -57.58 -23.26
C ASN A 93 8.71 -56.45 -23.61
N ARG A 94 8.19 -55.23 -23.72
CA ARG A 94 8.94 -54.02 -24.03
C ARG A 94 9.04 -53.16 -22.78
N SER A 95 10.24 -53.08 -22.22
CA SER A 95 10.56 -52.16 -21.13
C SER A 95 11.52 -51.10 -21.67
N LEU A 96 11.09 -49.85 -21.77
CA LEU A 96 11.92 -48.75 -22.24
C LEU A 96 11.86 -47.57 -21.27
N MET A 97 12.96 -46.87 -21.10
CA MET A 97 13.02 -45.60 -20.39
C MET A 97 13.32 -44.50 -21.38
N ASN A 98 12.37 -43.57 -21.51
CA ASN A 98 12.50 -42.38 -22.31
C ASN A 98 12.96 -41.22 -21.42
N SER A 99 13.99 -40.50 -21.83
CA SER A 99 14.55 -39.34 -21.14
C SER A 99 14.69 -38.21 -22.14
N SER A 100 13.87 -37.17 -21.98
CA SER A 100 13.90 -36.00 -22.86
C SER A 100 14.25 -34.73 -22.09
N ALA A 101 15.01 -33.85 -22.72
CA ALA A 101 15.30 -32.51 -22.27
C ALA A 101 15.23 -31.57 -23.46
N GLY A 102 14.44 -30.51 -23.33
CA GLY A 102 14.25 -29.50 -24.37
C GLY A 102 14.29 -28.12 -23.77
N ILE A 103 14.95 -27.19 -24.44
CA ILE A 103 14.91 -25.77 -24.09
C ILE A 103 14.14 -25.06 -25.22
N GLU A 104 13.11 -24.31 -24.87
CA GLU A 104 12.32 -23.49 -25.79
C GLU A 104 12.44 -22.01 -25.41
N MET A 105 12.85 -21.20 -26.38
CA MET A 105 12.79 -19.74 -26.34
C MET A 105 11.60 -19.27 -27.19
N ARG A 106 10.74 -18.41 -26.64
CA ARG A 106 9.62 -17.80 -27.38
C ARG A 106 9.57 -16.30 -27.13
N GLN A 107 9.38 -15.51 -28.18
CA GLN A 107 9.23 -14.05 -28.08
C GLN A 107 8.09 -13.56 -28.97
N ARG A 108 7.14 -12.82 -28.39
CA ARG A 108 6.05 -12.16 -29.13
C ARG A 108 6.54 -10.88 -29.79
N VAL A 109 6.02 -10.59 -30.98
CA VAL A 109 6.33 -9.39 -31.76
C VAL A 109 5.08 -8.54 -31.89
N ALA A 110 4.97 -7.50 -31.05
CA ALA A 110 3.78 -6.66 -30.97
C ALA A 110 3.38 -6.01 -32.31
N GLN A 111 4.36 -5.71 -33.18
CA GLN A 111 4.10 -5.04 -34.46
C GLN A 111 3.38 -5.94 -35.48
N THR A 112 3.61 -7.26 -35.42
CA THR A 112 3.04 -8.22 -36.38
C THR A 112 1.96 -9.11 -35.77
N GLY A 113 1.80 -9.12 -34.44
CA GLY A 113 0.91 -10.06 -33.73
C GLY A 113 1.39 -11.52 -33.81
N GLY A 114 2.61 -11.74 -34.31
CA GLY A 114 3.25 -13.04 -34.42
C GLY A 114 4.25 -13.30 -33.30
N PHE A 115 4.89 -14.46 -33.34
CA PHE A 115 5.97 -14.79 -32.42
C PHE A 115 7.12 -15.53 -33.12
N ILE A 116 8.34 -15.26 -32.66
CA ILE A 116 9.51 -16.04 -32.99
C ILE A 116 9.72 -17.11 -31.92
N TYR A 117 10.22 -18.26 -32.32
CA TYR A 117 10.62 -19.31 -31.38
C TYR A 117 11.92 -19.97 -31.81
N ALA A 118 12.70 -20.42 -30.83
CA ALA A 118 13.87 -21.23 -31.03
C ALA A 118 13.89 -22.36 -30.00
N SER A 119 14.18 -23.59 -30.40
CA SER A 119 14.21 -24.73 -29.48
C SER A 119 15.40 -25.63 -29.74
N SER A 120 15.92 -26.24 -28.68
CA SER A 120 16.95 -27.28 -28.73
C SER A 120 16.45 -28.49 -27.94
N ASN A 121 16.44 -29.68 -28.56
CA ASN A 121 15.90 -30.88 -27.94
C ASN A 121 16.92 -32.02 -27.96
N LEU A 122 16.96 -32.77 -26.87
CA LEU A 122 17.74 -33.99 -26.70
C LEU A 122 16.82 -35.07 -26.14
N ASN A 123 16.88 -36.25 -26.76
CA ASN A 123 16.09 -37.39 -26.35
C ASN A 123 16.98 -38.63 -26.27
N ARG A 124 16.77 -39.44 -25.23
CA ARG A 124 17.50 -40.68 -24.99
C ARG A 124 16.50 -41.78 -24.67
N ILE A 125 16.61 -42.88 -25.38
CA ILE A 125 15.81 -44.09 -25.15
C ILE A 125 16.76 -45.18 -24.68
N ASP A 126 16.51 -45.71 -23.50
CA ASP A 126 17.16 -46.90 -22.96
C ASP A 126 16.17 -48.08 -23.06
N LEU A 127 16.51 -49.08 -23.86
CA LEU A 127 15.74 -50.33 -23.98
C LEU A 127 16.27 -51.35 -22.96
N PHE A 128 15.36 -51.94 -22.19
CA PHE A 128 15.64 -53.00 -21.21
C PHE A 128 15.02 -54.33 -21.66
N GLY A 129 15.71 -55.43 -21.39
CA GLY A 129 15.28 -56.78 -21.77
C GLY A 129 16.38 -57.53 -22.52
N SER A 130 15.99 -58.50 -23.35
CA SER A 130 16.91 -59.34 -24.13
C SER A 130 17.72 -58.56 -25.18
N ASN A 131 17.14 -57.50 -25.74
CA ASN A 131 17.80 -56.59 -26.68
C ASN A 131 18.04 -55.24 -26.02
N SER A 132 18.97 -55.20 -25.07
CA SER A 132 19.36 -53.95 -24.41
C SER A 132 20.09 -53.03 -25.37
N GLY A 133 19.66 -51.78 -25.46
CA GLY A 133 20.26 -50.80 -26.37
C GLY A 133 20.00 -49.38 -25.90
N LYS A 134 20.88 -48.46 -26.28
CA LYS A 134 20.74 -47.02 -26.02
C LYS A 134 20.67 -46.30 -27.34
N SER A 135 19.69 -45.42 -27.49
CA SER A 135 19.55 -44.57 -28.67
C SER A 135 19.43 -43.12 -28.26
N TYR A 136 20.06 -42.25 -29.04
CA TYR A 136 20.10 -40.80 -28.80
C TYR A 136 19.58 -40.08 -30.03
N LEU A 137 18.69 -39.11 -29.82
CA LEU A 137 18.19 -38.21 -30.85
C LEU A 137 18.41 -36.78 -30.38
N SER A 138 19.11 -35.98 -31.18
CA SER A 138 19.30 -34.56 -30.89
C SER A 138 18.79 -33.71 -32.06
N ALA A 139 18.04 -32.67 -31.74
CA ALA A 139 17.67 -31.59 -32.64
C ALA A 139 18.25 -30.29 -32.05
N PRO A 140 19.52 -29.96 -32.37
CA PRO A 140 20.30 -28.97 -31.62
C PRO A 140 19.76 -27.55 -31.77
N LEU A 141 19.18 -27.20 -32.92
CA LEU A 141 18.55 -25.91 -33.13
C LEU A 141 17.39 -26.04 -34.11
N ARG A 142 16.22 -25.55 -33.71
CA ARG A 142 15.06 -25.32 -34.56
C ARG A 142 14.59 -23.90 -34.31
N PHE A 143 14.53 -23.07 -35.33
CA PHE A 143 13.99 -21.72 -35.24
C PHE A 143 12.77 -21.60 -36.17
N GLY A 144 11.86 -20.71 -35.84
CA GLY A 144 10.69 -20.42 -36.66
C GLY A 144 10.05 -19.09 -36.31
N PHE A 145 9.25 -18.60 -37.24
CA PHE A 145 8.45 -17.39 -37.07
C PHE A 145 7.03 -17.69 -37.54
N ILE A 146 6.06 -17.44 -36.66
CA ILE A 146 4.64 -17.65 -36.96
C ILE A 146 3.98 -16.28 -36.92
N GLN A 147 3.43 -15.87 -38.05
CA GLN A 147 2.68 -14.62 -38.18
C GLN A 147 1.29 -14.91 -38.74
N PRO A 148 0.22 -14.56 -38.01
CA PRO A 148 -1.11 -14.57 -38.57
C PRO A 148 -1.23 -13.45 -39.62
N ILE A 149 -1.56 -13.81 -40.85
CA ILE A 149 -1.85 -12.86 -41.94
C ILE A 149 -3.34 -12.55 -41.98
N PHE A 150 -3.69 -11.30 -42.31
CA PHE A 150 -5.08 -10.81 -42.41
C PHE A 150 -5.93 -10.95 -41.14
N GLN A 151 -5.30 -11.06 -39.97
CA GLN A 151 -5.98 -11.05 -38.67
C GLN A 151 -5.77 -9.73 -37.94
N PHE A 152 -6.67 -9.40 -37.01
CA PHE A 152 -6.53 -8.25 -36.13
C PHE A 152 -5.32 -8.43 -35.20
N ASN A 153 -4.44 -7.43 -35.18
CA ASN A 153 -3.26 -7.41 -34.31
C ASN A 153 -3.62 -6.81 -32.94
N SER A 154 -4.05 -7.65 -32.00
CA SER A 154 -4.32 -7.24 -30.61
C SER A 154 -3.05 -6.78 -29.90
N ASP A 155 -1.92 -7.46 -30.09
CA ASP A 155 -0.67 -7.18 -29.38
C ASP A 155 -0.17 -5.74 -29.58
N ARG A 156 -0.36 -5.18 -30.78
CA ARG A 156 -0.02 -3.77 -31.06
C ARG A 156 -0.87 -2.81 -30.21
N TRP A 157 -2.17 -3.05 -30.19
CA TRP A 157 -3.11 -2.18 -29.48
C TRP A 157 -2.99 -2.34 -27.97
N ASP A 158 -2.78 -3.55 -27.47
CA ASP A 158 -2.53 -3.82 -26.05
C ASP A 158 -1.31 -3.04 -25.56
N ARG A 159 -0.24 -2.98 -26.37
CA ARG A 159 0.96 -2.21 -26.02
C ARG A 159 0.69 -0.70 -25.96
N GLU A 160 -0.09 -0.18 -26.89
CA GLU A 160 -0.44 1.24 -26.92
C GLU A 160 -1.34 1.61 -25.74
N ILE A 161 -2.38 0.81 -25.49
CA ILE A 161 -3.31 0.97 -24.36
C ILE A 161 -2.53 0.93 -23.05
N GLN A 162 -1.65 -0.05 -22.87
CA GLN A 162 -0.92 -0.19 -21.62
C GLN A 162 0.09 0.94 -21.37
N ASN A 163 0.67 1.53 -22.43
CA ASN A 163 1.50 2.73 -22.32
C ASN A 163 0.66 3.95 -21.91
N LEU A 164 -0.50 4.16 -22.54
CA LEU A 164 -1.42 5.24 -22.19
C LEU A 164 -1.95 5.08 -20.75
N ASP A 165 -2.27 3.86 -20.35
CA ASP A 165 -2.70 3.52 -18.99
C ASP A 165 -1.60 3.88 -17.96
N PHE A 166 -0.34 3.55 -18.25
CA PHE A 166 0.78 3.93 -17.39
C PHE A 166 1.00 5.46 -17.33
N GLN A 167 0.81 6.16 -18.45
CA GLN A 167 0.86 7.63 -18.46
C GLN A 167 -0.30 8.25 -17.67
N SER A 168 -1.49 7.68 -17.77
CA SER A 168 -2.66 8.06 -16.97
C SER A 168 -2.38 7.88 -15.48
N ALA A 169 -1.85 6.72 -15.08
CA ALA A 169 -1.49 6.42 -13.70
C ALA A 169 -0.45 7.41 -13.12
N LYS A 170 0.50 7.90 -13.94
CA LYS A 170 1.44 8.96 -13.52
C LYS A 170 0.73 10.28 -13.24
N LYS A 171 -0.20 10.69 -14.11
CA LYS A 171 -0.97 11.91 -13.94
C LYS A 171 -1.88 11.82 -12.72
N GLN A 172 -2.56 10.69 -12.56
CA GLN A 172 -3.39 10.42 -11.40
C GLN A 172 -2.58 10.47 -10.10
N PHE A 173 -1.37 9.90 -10.07
CA PHE A 173 -0.50 10.00 -8.89
C PHE A 173 -0.12 11.45 -8.55
N ALA A 174 0.18 12.28 -9.56
CA ALA A 174 0.45 13.70 -9.36
C ALA A 174 -0.80 14.44 -8.84
N GLU A 175 -1.96 14.18 -9.41
CA GLU A 175 -3.25 14.73 -8.97
C GLU A 175 -3.58 14.33 -7.53
N GLU A 176 -3.42 13.06 -7.16
CA GLU A 176 -3.63 12.58 -5.79
C GLU A 176 -2.69 13.28 -4.80
N LYS A 177 -1.44 13.54 -5.20
CA LYS A 177 -0.47 14.28 -4.37
C LYS A 177 -0.88 15.75 -4.16
N GLU A 178 -1.41 16.40 -5.19
CA GLU A 178 -1.95 17.76 -5.09
C GLU A 178 -3.23 17.79 -4.25
N GLN A 179 -4.11 16.81 -4.39
CA GLN A 179 -5.31 16.69 -3.56
C GLN A 179 -4.94 16.51 -2.08
N ILE A 180 -3.91 15.72 -1.77
CA ILE A 180 -3.42 15.58 -0.40
C ILE A 180 -2.89 16.91 0.14
N ALA A 181 -2.18 17.69 -0.66
CA ALA A 181 -1.73 19.03 -0.24
C ALA A 181 -2.91 19.97 0.01
N TYR A 182 -3.90 19.97 -0.88
CA TYR A 182 -5.12 20.76 -0.71
C TYR A 182 -5.88 20.40 0.58
N ASP A 183 -6.07 19.10 0.84
CA ASP A 183 -6.69 18.62 2.07
C ASP A 183 -5.88 19.04 3.32
N ALA A 184 -4.55 18.96 3.24
CA ALA A 184 -3.65 19.39 4.32
C ALA A 184 -3.80 20.88 4.64
N VAL A 185 -3.86 21.73 3.61
CA VAL A 185 -4.05 23.18 3.74
C VAL A 185 -5.38 23.49 4.43
N ASN A 186 -6.46 22.83 4.04
CA ASN A 186 -7.77 23.05 4.65
C ASN A 186 -7.77 22.66 6.14
N LEU A 187 -7.19 21.52 6.48
CA LEU A 187 -7.10 21.06 7.87
C LEU A 187 -6.20 21.97 8.72
N PHE A 188 -5.11 22.50 8.14
CA PHE A 188 -4.27 23.50 8.80
C PHE A 188 -5.07 24.76 9.15
N PHE A 189 -5.80 25.33 8.18
CA PHE A 189 -6.59 26.53 8.44
C PHE A 189 -7.80 26.29 9.34
N GLU A 190 -8.40 25.09 9.31
CA GLU A 190 -9.45 24.69 10.26
C GLU A 190 -8.92 24.72 11.70
N LEU A 191 -7.73 24.16 11.94
CA LEU A 191 -7.09 24.20 13.26
C LEU A 191 -6.69 25.62 13.65
N TYR A 192 -6.14 26.40 12.71
CA TYR A 192 -5.74 27.79 12.96
C TYR A 192 -6.91 28.66 13.39
N VAL A 193 -8.07 28.55 12.72
CA VAL A 193 -9.29 29.26 13.11
C VAL A 193 -9.78 28.80 14.48
N ALA A 194 -9.74 27.49 14.77
CA ALA A 194 -10.15 26.98 16.08
C ALA A 194 -9.24 27.47 17.22
N GLN A 195 -7.93 27.61 16.97
CA GLN A 195 -6.99 28.23 17.91
C GLN A 195 -7.34 29.69 18.20
N LEU A 196 -7.59 30.48 17.14
CA LEU A 196 -7.97 31.89 17.29
C LEU A 196 -9.28 32.07 18.06
N ASN A 197 -10.29 31.23 17.79
CA ASN A 197 -11.56 31.28 18.50
C ASN A 197 -11.41 30.91 19.98
N LEU A 198 -10.60 29.90 20.31
CA LEU A 198 -10.30 29.52 21.69
C LEU A 198 -9.59 30.67 22.43
N GLU A 199 -8.61 31.32 21.79
CA GLU A 199 -7.91 32.46 22.37
C GLU A 199 -8.88 33.63 22.62
N GLU A 200 -9.79 33.90 21.68
CA GLU A 200 -10.82 34.93 21.83
C GLU A 200 -11.80 34.62 22.96
N ALA A 201 -12.29 33.38 23.04
CA ALA A 201 -13.18 32.94 24.12
C ALA A 201 -12.50 33.09 25.50
N GLN A 202 -11.20 32.76 25.60
CA GLN A 202 -10.42 32.95 26.82
C GLN A 202 -10.26 34.43 27.19
N ARG A 203 -9.95 35.31 26.21
CA ARG A 203 -9.89 36.77 26.45
C ARG A 203 -11.23 37.31 26.92
N GLN A 204 -12.32 36.90 26.28
CA GLN A 204 -13.67 37.30 26.65
C GLN A 204 -14.04 36.84 28.06
N LYS A 205 -13.67 35.61 28.44
CA LYS A 205 -13.86 35.11 29.80
C LYS A 205 -13.13 35.99 30.82
N ILE A 206 -11.84 36.30 30.61
CA ILE A 206 -11.06 37.16 31.50
C ILE A 206 -11.74 38.54 31.67
N TYR A 207 -12.25 39.10 30.56
CA TYR A 207 -12.96 40.37 30.58
C TYR A 207 -14.27 40.29 31.39
N VAL A 208 -15.09 39.25 31.18
CA VAL A 208 -16.38 39.08 31.88
C VAL A 208 -16.16 38.75 33.36
N ASP A 209 -15.16 37.96 33.71
CA ASP A 209 -14.78 37.65 35.09
C ASP A 209 -14.38 38.92 35.85
N SER A 210 -13.56 39.77 35.23
CA SER A 210 -13.18 41.07 35.79
C SER A 210 -14.39 41.98 35.99
N LEU A 211 -15.33 41.99 35.03
CA LEU A 211 -16.57 42.74 35.14
C LEU A 211 -17.46 42.22 36.28
N TYR A 212 -17.52 40.91 36.47
CA TYR A 212 -18.26 40.27 37.55
C TYR A 212 -17.68 40.64 38.92
N GLU A 213 -16.36 40.60 39.08
CA GLU A 213 -15.68 41.00 40.33
C GLU A 213 -15.94 42.47 40.69
N ILE A 214 -15.83 43.38 39.72
CA ILE A 214 -16.15 44.80 39.91
C ILE A 214 -17.62 44.99 40.29
N SER A 215 -18.52 44.19 39.71
CA SER A 215 -19.97 44.28 39.95
C SER A 215 -20.35 43.74 41.33
N LEU A 216 -19.73 42.65 41.79
CA LEU A 216 -19.85 42.16 43.16
C LEU A 216 -19.48 43.25 44.17
N GLY A 217 -18.32 43.89 44.00
CA GLY A 217 -17.89 44.98 44.89
C GLY A 217 -18.84 46.18 44.89
N ARG A 218 -19.56 46.44 43.78
CA ARG A 218 -20.59 47.50 43.70
C ARG A 218 -21.92 47.08 44.33
N PHE A 219 -22.27 45.80 44.26
CA PHE A 219 -23.48 45.26 44.89
C PHE A 219 -23.36 45.31 46.41
N ASP A 220 -22.19 44.96 46.95
CA ASP A 220 -21.92 44.98 48.39
C ASP A 220 -22.09 46.38 49.01
N VAL A 221 -21.87 47.44 48.24
CA VAL A 221 -22.08 48.84 48.64
C VAL A 221 -23.45 49.41 48.22
N GLY A 222 -24.36 48.56 47.73
CA GLY A 222 -25.75 48.91 47.37
C GLY A 222 -25.88 49.76 46.10
N ARG A 223 -24.89 49.74 45.20
CA ARG A 223 -24.85 50.60 44.00
C ARG A 223 -25.36 49.98 42.71
N ILE A 224 -25.65 48.68 42.69
CA ILE A 224 -26.25 47.97 41.54
C ILE A 224 -27.44 47.13 41.99
N ALA A 225 -28.38 46.88 41.07
CA ALA A 225 -29.52 46.01 41.34
C ALA A 225 -29.09 44.53 41.28
N GLU A 226 -29.75 43.68 42.07
CA GLU A 226 -29.55 42.22 42.04
C GLU A 226 -29.79 41.64 40.64
N THR A 227 -30.76 42.19 39.90
CA THR A 227 -31.05 41.80 38.52
C THR A 227 -29.88 42.04 37.57
N ASP A 228 -29.11 43.12 37.78
CA ASP A 228 -27.96 43.45 36.95
C ASP A 228 -26.77 42.53 37.29
N LEU A 229 -26.60 42.21 38.57
CA LEU A 229 -25.60 41.24 39.02
C LEU A 229 -25.88 39.84 38.44
N LEU A 230 -27.12 39.36 38.54
CA LEU A 230 -27.53 38.06 37.99
C LEU A 230 -27.34 37.96 36.48
N GLN A 231 -27.56 39.06 35.74
CA GLN A 231 -27.28 39.10 34.30
C GLN A 231 -25.78 38.96 33.99
N ILE A 232 -24.91 39.56 34.81
CA ILE A 232 -23.45 39.43 34.64
C ILE A 232 -23.01 38.02 35.03
N GLU A 233 -23.54 37.45 36.10
CA GLU A 233 -23.27 36.05 36.48
C GLU A 233 -23.67 35.08 35.35
N LEU A 234 -24.84 35.28 34.73
CA LEU A 234 -25.25 34.49 33.57
C LEU A 234 -24.27 34.64 32.40
N ARG A 235 -23.76 35.85 32.15
CA ARG A 235 -22.72 36.07 31.13
C ARG A 235 -21.43 35.34 31.46
N THR A 236 -21.01 35.31 32.73
CA THR A 236 -19.84 34.54 33.17
C THR A 236 -20.04 33.05 32.90
N LYS A 237 -21.20 32.48 33.28
CA LYS A 237 -21.52 31.07 33.01
C LYS A 237 -21.57 30.74 31.52
N ASN A 238 -22.09 31.66 30.71
CA ASN A 238 -22.08 31.50 29.26
C ASN A 238 -20.66 31.57 28.69
N ALA A 239 -19.80 32.48 29.19
CA ALA A 239 -18.40 32.56 28.78
C ALA A 239 -17.61 31.29 29.17
N ASP A 240 -17.86 30.70 30.34
CA ASP A 240 -17.29 29.40 30.73
C ASP A 240 -17.70 28.28 29.75
N THR A 241 -18.97 28.26 29.36
CA THR A 241 -19.51 27.27 28.41
C THR A 241 -18.91 27.45 27.02
N GLU A 242 -18.74 28.70 26.58
CA GLU A 242 -18.11 29.06 25.31
C GLU A 242 -16.66 28.58 25.25
N VAL A 243 -15.86 28.86 26.29
CA VAL A 243 -14.46 28.40 26.38
C VAL A 243 -14.39 26.87 26.32
N ALA A 244 -15.29 26.17 27.01
CA ALA A 244 -15.32 24.71 26.97
C ALA A 244 -15.69 24.17 25.58
N THR A 245 -16.59 24.84 24.87
CA THR A 245 -17.01 24.49 23.50
C THR A 245 -15.87 24.71 22.51
N GLU A 246 -15.23 25.88 22.55
CA GLU A 246 -14.11 26.20 21.67
C GLU A 246 -12.88 25.34 21.97
N LEU A 247 -12.66 24.94 23.22
CA LEU A 247 -11.61 23.99 23.58
C LEU A 247 -11.84 22.62 22.93
N LEU A 248 -13.09 22.13 22.93
CA LEU A 248 -13.44 20.87 22.28
C LEU A 248 -13.30 20.96 20.76
N ASN A 249 -13.70 22.10 20.17
CA ASN A 249 -13.54 22.36 18.73
C ASN A 249 -12.06 22.35 18.34
N TYR A 250 -11.21 23.04 19.11
CA TYR A 250 -9.75 23.03 18.94
C TYR A 250 -9.17 21.62 19.03
N GLN A 251 -9.52 20.85 20.08
CA GLN A 251 -9.05 19.47 20.23
C GLN A 251 -9.47 18.60 19.04
N THR A 252 -10.71 18.75 18.57
CA THR A 252 -11.23 18.01 17.42
C THR A 252 -10.48 18.36 16.13
N ALA A 253 -10.21 19.64 15.89
CA ALA A 253 -9.44 20.08 14.73
C ALA A 253 -7.99 19.60 14.79
N ASN A 254 -7.36 19.63 15.97
CA ASN A 254 -6.00 19.14 16.20
C ASN A 254 -5.91 17.64 15.90
N GLU A 255 -6.87 16.86 16.37
CA GLU A 255 -6.96 15.42 16.10
C GLU A 255 -7.17 15.09 14.62
N ARG A 256 -7.98 15.86 13.90
CA ARG A 256 -8.19 15.69 12.46
C ARG A 256 -6.89 15.90 11.69
N LEU A 257 -6.18 16.99 11.97
CA LEU A 257 -4.89 17.28 11.34
C LEU A 257 -3.87 16.18 11.67
N ARG A 258 -3.76 15.80 12.94
CA ARG A 258 -2.85 14.76 13.42
C ARG A 258 -3.07 13.42 12.73
N THR A 259 -4.33 12.99 12.68
CA THR A 259 -4.72 11.73 12.03
C THR A 259 -4.42 11.76 10.54
N PHE A 260 -4.62 12.92 9.90
CA PHE A 260 -4.37 13.09 8.48
C PHE A 260 -2.88 12.98 8.12
N ILE A 261 -2.00 13.64 8.88
CA ILE A 261 -0.54 13.57 8.65
C ILE A 261 0.10 12.27 9.18
N GLY A 262 -0.62 11.49 9.98
CA GLY A 262 -0.19 10.15 10.42
C GLY A 262 0.71 10.13 11.65
N MET A 263 0.78 11.23 12.41
CA MET A 263 1.54 11.27 13.66
C MET A 263 0.81 10.46 14.75
N LYS A 264 1.52 9.50 15.34
CA LYS A 264 0.99 8.58 16.37
C LYS A 264 1.13 9.11 17.79
N ASP A 265 2.08 10.02 18.01
CA ASP A 265 2.33 10.61 19.31
C ASP A 265 1.28 11.68 19.62
N ASN A 266 0.96 11.83 20.91
CA ASN A 266 0.00 12.83 21.36
C ASN A 266 0.63 14.23 21.28
N ILE A 267 0.60 14.83 20.09
CA ILE A 267 1.18 16.15 19.82
C ILE A 267 0.07 17.21 19.79
N GLU A 268 0.32 18.32 20.49
CA GLU A 268 -0.47 19.55 20.35
C GLU A 268 0.26 20.46 19.37
N PHE A 269 -0.37 20.76 18.24
CA PHE A 269 0.21 21.70 17.29
C PHE A 269 -0.07 23.12 17.78
N ASN A 270 0.99 23.92 17.86
CA ASN A 270 0.86 25.36 17.94
C ASN A 270 1.19 25.91 16.55
N LEU A 271 0.24 26.54 15.89
CA LEU A 271 0.44 26.97 14.50
C LEU A 271 1.06 28.37 14.51
N LEU A 272 2.09 28.56 13.69
CA LEU A 272 2.78 29.84 13.49
C LEU A 272 2.18 30.62 12.31
#